data_AF-F3AIQ6-F1
#
_entry.id   AF-F3AIQ6-F1
#
_cell.length_a   1.000
_cell.length_b   1.000
_cell.length_c   1.000
_cell.angle_alpha   90.00
_cell.angle_beta   90.00
_cell.angle_gamma   90.00
#
_symmetry.space_group_name_H-M   'P 1'
#
loop_
_entity.id
_entity.type
_entity.pdbx_description
1 polymer ?
#
loop_
_entity_poly.entity_id
_entity_poly.type
_entity_poly.pdbx_seq_one_letter_code
_entity_poly.pdbx_strand_id
1 'polypeptide(L)'
;MWQLKNLPEEENLPFEGAKAGLAAAHAAADVAIVSSANAGAVREEWTRHNLIEHTDIMLAQDAGTKAYCIGQLLQKGYEKDHVLMIGDAPGDQKAAEDNGVLYYPILVKKEKSSWERFLSEGLEKFLSGTYSGKYQEERIKEFQKNLSE
;
A
#
# COMPACT_ATOMS: atom_id res chain seq x y z
N MET A 1 -2.52 -33.35 19.74
CA MET A 1 -1.99 -32.17 19.04
C MET A 1 -2.82 -31.97 17.79
N TRP A 2 -3.74 -31.01 17.78
CA TRP A 2 -4.49 -30.67 16.58
C TRP A 2 -3.55 -29.94 15.62
N GLN A 3 -3.26 -30.56 14.47
CA GLN A 3 -2.45 -29.97 13.41
C GLN A 3 -3.32 -28.96 12.64
N LEU A 4 -3.15 -27.67 12.96
CA LEU A 4 -3.58 -26.52 12.14
C LEU A 4 -2.77 -26.41 10.83
N LYS A 5 -2.46 -27.54 10.17
CA LYS A 5 -1.58 -27.55 8.97
C LYS A 5 -2.32 -27.67 7.65
N ASN A 6 -3.64 -27.85 7.65
CA ASN A 6 -4.42 -28.08 6.42
C ASN A 6 -5.65 -27.17 6.37
N LEU A 7 -5.44 -25.85 6.39
CA LEU A 7 -6.40 -24.95 5.73
C LEU A 7 -6.04 -24.98 4.24
N PRO A 8 -7.01 -25.14 3.32
CA PRO A 8 -6.73 -25.15 1.89
C PRO A 8 -5.96 -23.88 1.48
N GLU A 9 -4.93 -24.03 0.65
CA GLU A 9 -4.06 -22.94 0.16
C GLU A 9 -4.80 -21.86 -0.67
N GLU A 10 -6.12 -21.97 -0.82
CA GLU A 10 -6.98 -21.05 -1.59
C GLU A 10 -7.24 -19.69 -0.92
N GLU A 11 -6.73 -19.41 0.28
CA GLU A 11 -7.09 -18.19 1.02
C GLU A 11 -6.07 -17.03 0.99
N ASN A 12 -4.88 -17.19 0.40
CA ASN A 12 -3.87 -16.12 0.36
C ASN A 12 -3.56 -15.68 -1.07
N LEU A 13 -4.57 -15.31 -1.86
CA LEU A 13 -4.35 -14.67 -3.15
C LEU A 13 -4.19 -13.15 -2.96
N PRO A 14 -3.28 -12.49 -3.72
CA PRO A 14 -3.27 -11.04 -3.79
C PRO A 14 -4.62 -10.51 -4.26
N PHE A 15 -4.98 -9.30 -3.82
CA PHE A 15 -6.17 -8.64 -4.33
C PHE A 15 -6.10 -8.51 -5.86
N GLU A 16 -7.23 -8.74 -6.52
CA GLU A 16 -7.34 -8.56 -7.96
C GLU A 16 -6.95 -7.11 -8.32
N GLY A 17 -6.08 -6.95 -9.32
CA GLY A 17 -5.54 -5.66 -9.73
C GLY A 17 -4.29 -5.21 -8.96
N ALA A 18 -3.98 -5.77 -7.79
CA ALA A 18 -2.81 -5.35 -6.99
C ALA A 18 -1.48 -5.53 -7.75
N LYS A 19 -1.29 -6.68 -8.39
CA LYS A 19 -0.07 -6.92 -9.20
C LYS A 19 0.08 -5.90 -10.32
N ALA A 20 -1.00 -5.59 -11.04
CA ALA A 20 -0.97 -4.60 -12.12
C ALA A 20 -0.71 -3.18 -11.58
N GLY A 21 -1.33 -2.82 -10.45
CA GLY A 21 -1.10 -1.56 -9.75
C GLY A 21 0.36 -1.39 -9.33
N LEU A 22 0.93 -2.39 -8.68
CA LEU A 22 2.34 -2.41 -8.27
C LEU A 22 3.28 -2.31 -9.49
N ALA A 23 3.03 -3.08 -10.55
CA ALA A 23 3.83 -3.02 -11.77
C ALA A 23 3.79 -1.64 -12.43
N ALA A 24 2.62 -0.99 -12.48
CA ALA A 24 2.49 0.35 -13.04
C ALA A 24 3.18 1.41 -12.17
N ALA A 25 3.08 1.29 -10.84
CA ALA A 25 3.78 2.17 -9.91
C ALA A 25 5.31 2.02 -10.05
N HIS A 26 5.81 0.78 -10.08
CA HIS A 26 7.25 0.47 -10.18
C HIS A 26 7.86 0.93 -11.51
N ALA A 27 7.06 1.01 -12.58
CA ALA A 27 7.51 1.55 -13.85
C ALA A 27 7.77 3.08 -13.82
N ALA A 28 7.27 3.80 -12.81
CA ALA A 28 7.30 5.26 -12.74
C ALA A 28 7.84 5.84 -11.43
N ALA A 29 7.98 5.02 -10.38
CA ALA A 29 8.41 5.44 -9.05
C ALA A 29 9.10 4.30 -8.29
N ASP A 30 9.88 4.64 -7.27
CA ASP A 30 10.40 3.68 -6.31
C ASP A 30 9.25 3.12 -5.44
N VAL A 31 9.21 1.81 -5.24
CA VAL A 31 8.15 1.11 -4.51
C VAL A 31 8.71 0.40 -3.28
N ALA A 32 8.22 0.79 -2.10
CA ALA A 32 8.57 0.17 -0.83
C ALA A 32 7.38 -0.60 -0.24
N ILE A 33 7.61 -1.85 0.18
CA ILE A 33 6.67 -2.56 1.06
C ILE A 33 6.87 -2.03 2.48
N VAL A 34 5.80 -1.56 3.12
CA VAL A 34 5.81 -1.15 4.53
C VAL A 34 4.77 -1.96 5.29
N SER A 35 5.20 -3.04 5.93
CA SER A 35 4.32 -4.04 6.54
C SER A 35 4.55 -4.17 8.05
N SER A 36 3.47 -4.44 8.77
CA SER A 36 3.51 -4.78 10.20
C SER A 36 3.59 -6.30 10.43
N ALA A 37 3.73 -7.09 9.37
CA ALA A 37 3.84 -8.54 9.43
C ALA A 37 5.30 -9.02 9.57
N ASN A 38 5.46 -10.31 9.88
CA ASN A 38 6.77 -10.94 9.95
C ASN A 38 7.49 -10.92 8.59
N ALA A 39 8.78 -10.55 8.60
CA ALA A 39 9.59 -10.42 7.37
C ALA A 39 9.67 -11.70 6.54
N GLY A 40 9.71 -12.87 7.19
CA GLY A 40 9.69 -14.17 6.50
C GLY A 40 8.37 -14.41 5.79
N ALA A 41 7.24 -14.15 6.46
CA ALA A 41 5.91 -14.31 5.90
C ALA A 41 5.67 -13.36 4.71
N VAL A 42 6.02 -12.07 4.84
CA VAL A 42 5.89 -11.10 3.74
C VAL A 42 6.72 -11.55 2.54
N ARG A 43 7.99 -11.92 2.76
CA ARG A 43 8.88 -12.34 1.67
C ARG A 43 8.36 -13.59 0.98
N GLU A 44 7.96 -14.60 1.74
CA GLU A 44 7.43 -15.86 1.19
C GLU A 44 6.19 -15.60 0.34
N GLU A 45 5.21 -14.89 0.88
CA GLU A 45 3.94 -14.60 0.20
C GLU A 45 4.15 -13.76 -1.07
N TRP A 46 4.89 -12.65 -0.96
CA TRP A 46 5.12 -11.75 -2.08
C TRP A 46 5.99 -12.37 -3.17
N THR A 47 6.91 -13.27 -2.80
CA THR A 47 7.71 -14.02 -3.79
C THR A 47 6.86 -15.07 -4.49
N ARG A 48 6.08 -15.85 -3.72
CA ARG A 48 5.18 -16.89 -4.27
C ARG A 48 4.21 -16.34 -5.31
N HIS A 49 3.74 -15.11 -5.11
CA HIS A 49 2.79 -14.44 -6.00
C HIS A 49 3.43 -13.49 -7.02
N ASN A 50 4.76 -13.49 -7.13
CA ASN A 50 5.50 -12.64 -8.06
C ASN A 50 5.14 -11.14 -7.90
N LEU A 51 5.01 -10.67 -6.66
CA LEU A 51 4.81 -9.26 -6.34
C LEU A 51 6.14 -8.59 -5.96
N ILE A 52 7.06 -9.37 -5.38
CA ILE A 52 8.36 -8.85 -4.91
C ILE A 52 9.20 -8.23 -6.03
N GLU A 53 9.00 -8.68 -7.27
CA GLU A 53 9.67 -8.14 -8.47
C GLU A 53 9.24 -6.72 -8.83
N HIS A 54 8.13 -6.23 -8.25
CA HIS A 54 7.58 -4.89 -8.45
C HIS A 54 7.85 -3.97 -7.25
N THR A 55 8.90 -4.26 -6.48
CA THR A 55 9.27 -3.52 -5.27
C THR A 55 10.78 -3.39 -5.15
N ASP A 56 11.27 -2.24 -4.69
CA ASP A 56 12.70 -1.94 -4.54
C ASP A 56 13.22 -2.27 -3.13
N ILE A 57 12.33 -2.16 -2.13
CA ILE A 57 12.67 -2.47 -0.74
C ILE A 57 11.48 -3.04 0.04
N MET A 58 11.79 -3.92 1.00
CA MET A 58 10.82 -4.48 1.93
C MET A 58 11.16 -4.10 3.37
N LEU A 59 10.27 -3.34 4.01
CA LEU A 59 10.32 -2.92 5.39
C LEU A 59 9.20 -3.63 6.16
N ALA A 60 9.54 -4.70 6.87
CA ALA A 60 8.60 -5.49 7.66
C ALA A 60 8.60 -5.06 9.14
N GLN A 61 7.94 -5.82 10.02
CA GLN A 61 7.79 -5.46 11.44
C GLN A 61 9.10 -5.22 12.20
N ASP A 62 10.21 -5.81 11.73
CA ASP A 62 11.55 -5.66 12.29
C ASP A 62 12.21 -4.32 11.92
N ALA A 63 11.68 -3.60 10.92
CA ALA A 63 12.12 -2.27 10.53
C ALA A 63 11.48 -1.13 11.37
N GLY A 64 10.46 -1.43 12.18
CA GLY A 64 9.77 -0.48 13.04
C GLY A 64 8.31 -0.22 12.65
N THR A 65 7.73 0.85 13.16
CA THR A 65 6.35 1.24 12.81
C THR A 65 6.28 1.78 11.38
N LYS A 66 5.11 1.73 10.74
CA LYS A 66 4.94 2.29 9.40
C LYS A 66 5.31 3.77 9.33
N ALA A 67 4.89 4.55 10.32
CA ALA A 67 5.23 5.96 10.42
C ALA A 67 6.75 6.17 10.52
N TYR A 68 7.45 5.33 11.29
CA TYR A 68 8.91 5.36 11.36
C TYR A 68 9.55 5.04 10.00
N CYS A 69 9.12 3.96 9.34
CA CYS A 69 9.62 3.56 8.02
C CYS A 69 9.47 4.67 6.98
N ILE A 70 8.29 5.29 6.88
CA ILE A 70 8.05 6.41 5.96
C ILE A 70 8.98 7.58 6.29
N GLY A 71 9.17 7.92 7.57
CA GLY A 71 10.08 8.98 7.99
C GLY A 71 11.55 8.69 7.66
N GLN A 72 11.97 7.42 7.68
CA GLN A 72 13.30 7.01 7.23
C GLN A 72 13.46 7.10 5.70
N LEU A 73 12.41 6.79 4.94
CA LEU A 73 12.40 6.95 3.49
C LEU A 73 12.49 8.44 3.11
N LEU A 74 11.75 9.32 3.77
CA LEU A 74 11.83 10.77 3.52
C LEU A 74 13.25 11.35 3.71
N GLN A 75 14.04 10.81 4.63
CA GLN A 75 15.45 11.22 4.82
C GLN A 75 16.35 10.88 3.62
N LYS A 76 15.87 10.10 2.65
CA LYS A 76 16.57 9.85 1.38
C LYS A 76 16.42 11.00 0.37
N GLY A 77 15.62 12.02 0.68
CA GLY A 77 15.48 13.22 -0.13
C GLY A 77 14.18 13.32 -0.92
N TYR A 78 13.19 12.45 -0.66
CA TYR A 78 11.88 12.56 -1.27
C TYR A 78 11.10 13.74 -0.70
N GLU A 79 10.49 14.53 -1.58
CA GLU A 79 9.52 15.55 -1.19
C GLU A 79 8.22 14.88 -0.73
N LYS A 80 7.53 15.48 0.25
CA LYS A 80 6.39 14.85 0.91
C LYS A 80 5.19 14.64 -0.02
N ASP A 81 4.98 15.56 -0.95
CA ASP A 81 3.98 15.50 -2.01
C ASP A 81 4.36 14.56 -3.16
N HIS A 82 5.58 14.02 -3.14
CA HIS A 82 6.07 12.98 -4.06
C HIS A 82 6.18 11.61 -3.38
N VAL A 83 5.53 11.42 -2.21
CA VAL A 83 5.40 10.13 -1.54
C VAL A 83 3.93 9.81 -1.36
N LEU A 84 3.52 8.63 -1.81
CA LEU A 84 2.14 8.12 -1.71
C LEU A 84 2.11 6.82 -0.93
N MET A 85 1.48 6.83 0.25
CA MET A 85 1.19 5.62 1.01
C MET A 85 -0.10 4.99 0.48
N ILE A 86 -0.02 3.73 0.02
CA ILE A 86 -1.17 2.94 -0.43
C ILE A 86 -1.49 1.89 0.64
N GLY A 87 -2.72 1.86 1.15
CA GLY A 87 -3.09 0.91 2.22
C GLY A 87 -4.58 0.85 2.52
N ASP A 88 -4.99 -0.16 3.27
CA ASP A 88 -6.39 -0.48 3.59
C ASP A 88 -6.73 -0.26 5.06
N ALA A 89 -5.73 -0.05 5.93
CA ALA A 89 -5.95 0.06 7.36
C ALA A 89 -5.90 1.52 7.86
N PRO A 90 -6.65 1.86 8.92
CA PRO A 90 -6.53 3.17 9.58
C PRO A 90 -5.10 3.52 10.01
N GLY A 91 -4.29 2.50 10.34
CA GLY A 91 -2.88 2.68 10.68
C GLY A 91 -2.03 3.16 9.50
N ASP A 92 -2.40 2.83 8.26
CA ASP A 92 -1.70 3.28 7.06
C ASP A 92 -2.01 4.74 6.77
N GLN A 93 -3.29 5.12 6.86
CA GLN A 93 -3.73 6.51 6.81
C GLN A 93 -2.99 7.35 7.86
N LYS A 94 -2.97 6.89 9.11
CA LYS A 94 -2.32 7.60 10.21
C LYS A 94 -0.82 7.75 9.99
N ALA A 95 -0.16 6.72 9.47
CA ALA A 95 1.27 6.78 9.17
C ALA A 95 1.60 7.78 8.05
N ALA A 96 0.72 7.89 7.05
CA ALA A 96 0.84 8.90 6.00
C ALA A 96 0.67 10.33 6.58
N GLU A 97 -0.37 10.53 7.38
CA GLU A 97 -0.66 11.80 8.05
C GLU A 97 0.47 12.25 8.99
N ASP A 98 1.03 11.34 9.79
CA ASP A 98 2.12 11.64 10.72
C ASP A 98 3.41 12.11 10.02
N ASN A 99 3.61 11.67 8.78
CA ASN A 99 4.74 12.10 7.96
C ASN A 99 4.40 13.28 7.03
N GLY A 100 3.11 13.61 6.91
CA GLY A 100 2.61 14.63 5.99
C GLY A 100 2.74 14.23 4.52
N VAL A 101 2.72 12.93 4.21
CA VAL A 101 2.76 12.40 2.84
C VAL A 101 1.36 12.12 2.33
N LEU A 102 1.24 11.83 1.04
CA LEU A 102 -0.05 11.52 0.42
C LEU A 102 -0.56 10.13 0.83
N TYR A 103 -1.88 9.94 0.78
CA TYR A 103 -2.53 8.66 1.09
C TYR A 103 -3.51 8.24 0.00
N TYR A 104 -3.42 6.99 -0.44
CA TYR A 104 -4.39 6.32 -1.32
C TYR A 104 -5.00 5.11 -0.61
N PRO A 105 -6.33 5.11 -0.37
CA PRO A 105 -6.98 4.01 0.30
C PRO A 105 -7.30 2.85 -0.65
N ILE A 106 -7.02 1.64 -0.20
CA ILE A 106 -7.63 0.41 -0.71
C ILE A 106 -8.85 0.11 0.17
N LEU A 107 -10.04 0.14 -0.43
CA LEU A 107 -11.29 -0.04 0.31
C LEU A 107 -11.57 -1.52 0.56
N VAL A 108 -11.72 -1.90 1.82
CA VAL A 108 -12.11 -3.27 2.22
C VAL A 108 -13.43 -3.67 1.56
N LYS A 109 -13.50 -4.88 0.98
CA LYS A 109 -14.58 -5.43 0.12
C LYS A 109 -14.73 -4.74 -1.25
N LYS A 110 -13.84 -3.82 -1.58
CA LYS A 110 -13.81 -3.02 -2.82
C LYS A 110 -12.37 -2.91 -3.33
N GLU A 111 -11.55 -3.92 -3.08
CA GLU A 111 -10.11 -3.90 -3.34
C GLU A 111 -9.84 -3.82 -4.84
N LYS A 112 -10.53 -4.65 -5.63
CA LYS A 112 -10.44 -4.63 -7.09
C LYS A 112 -10.72 -3.24 -7.66
N SER A 113 -11.84 -2.63 -7.29
CA SER A 113 -12.22 -1.31 -7.81
C SER A 113 -11.29 -0.20 -7.31
N SER A 114 -10.69 -0.37 -6.12
CA SER A 114 -9.66 0.54 -5.61
C SER A 114 -8.39 0.47 -6.47
N TRP A 115 -7.95 -0.73 -6.87
CA TRP A 115 -6.80 -0.91 -7.77
C TRP A 115 -7.08 -0.46 -9.20
N GLU A 116 -8.27 -0.73 -9.74
CA GLU A 116 -8.70 -0.23 -11.06
C GLU A 116 -8.71 1.30 -11.11
N ARG A 117 -9.19 1.96 -10.05
CA ARG A 117 -9.15 3.43 -9.95
C ARG A 117 -7.74 3.96 -9.79
N PHE A 118 -6.88 3.24 -9.07
CA PHE A 118 -5.47 3.63 -8.95
C PHE A 118 -4.81 3.66 -10.33
N LEU A 119 -5.03 2.63 -11.14
CA LEU A 119 -4.49 2.54 -12.50
C LEU A 119 -5.08 3.56 -13.47
N SER A 120 -6.39 3.79 -13.41
CA SER A 120 -7.09 4.66 -14.36
C SER A 120 -7.01 6.15 -14.03
N GLU A 121 -6.70 6.52 -12.78
CA GLU A 121 -6.73 7.91 -12.34
C GLU A 121 -5.67 8.22 -11.26
N GLY A 122 -5.60 7.41 -10.21
CA GLY A 122 -4.82 7.73 -9.00
C GLY A 122 -3.32 7.91 -9.28
N LEU A 123 -2.73 7.00 -10.08
CA LEU A 123 -1.32 7.04 -10.43
C LEU A 123 -0.98 8.26 -11.30
N GLU A 124 -1.79 8.57 -12.31
CA GLU A 124 -1.55 9.76 -13.17
C GLU A 124 -1.64 11.06 -12.35
N LYS A 125 -2.61 11.16 -11.44
CA LYS A 125 -2.73 12.32 -10.55
C LYS A 125 -1.51 12.46 -9.63
N PHE A 126 -1.00 11.34 -9.13
CA PHE A 126 0.21 11.33 -8.31
C PHE A 126 1.42 11.82 -9.13
N LEU A 127 1.66 11.22 -10.29
CA LEU A 127 2.81 11.57 -11.15
C LEU A 127 2.75 12.99 -11.72
N SER A 128 1.55 13.55 -11.90
CA SER A 128 1.36 14.94 -12.37
C SER A 128 1.34 15.98 -11.25
N GLY A 129 1.49 15.59 -9.98
CA GLY A 129 1.40 16.50 -8.83
C GLY A 129 0.00 17.06 -8.56
N THR A 130 -1.04 16.44 -9.14
CA THR A 130 -2.45 16.88 -9.00
C THR A 130 -3.29 16.01 -8.06
N TYR A 131 -2.63 15.10 -7.33
CA TYR A 131 -3.27 14.18 -6.38
C TYR A 131 -3.77 14.87 -5.10
N SER A 132 -2.99 15.81 -4.58
CA SER A 132 -3.29 16.49 -3.33
C SER A 132 -4.53 17.41 -3.45
N GLY A 133 -5.07 17.84 -2.31
CA GLY A 133 -6.28 18.66 -2.25
C GLY A 133 -7.55 17.82 -2.48
N LYS A 134 -8.44 18.31 -3.35
CA LYS A 134 -9.80 17.78 -3.50
C LYS A 134 -9.84 16.27 -3.75
N TYR A 135 -8.95 15.75 -4.59
CA TYR A 135 -8.95 14.32 -4.92
C TYR A 135 -8.64 13.46 -3.69
N GLN A 136 -7.51 13.73 -3.01
CA GLN A 136 -7.15 13.02 -1.79
C GLN A 136 -8.23 13.15 -0.70
N GLU A 137 -8.79 14.35 -0.49
CA GLU A 137 -9.85 14.56 0.51
C GLU A 137 -11.09 13.71 0.24
N GLU A 138 -11.51 13.58 -1.02
CA GLU A 138 -12.63 12.71 -1.41
C GLU A 138 -12.31 11.24 -1.17
N ARG A 139 -11.10 10.78 -1.51
CA ARG A 139 -10.66 9.40 -1.26
C ARG A 139 -10.63 9.08 0.23
N ILE A 140 -10.10 9.98 1.06
CA ILE A 140 -10.07 9.81 2.52
C ILE A 140 -11.50 9.76 3.10
N LYS A 141 -12.40 10.63 2.66
CA LYS A 141 -13.81 10.61 3.10
C LYS A 141 -14.49 9.29 2.74
N GLU A 142 -14.26 8.81 1.52
CA GLU A 142 -14.78 7.52 1.05
C GLU A 142 -14.24 6.35 1.88
N PHE A 143 -12.95 6.37 2.21
CA PHE A 143 -12.31 5.40 3.08
C PHE A 143 -12.91 5.36 4.49
N GLN A 144 -13.01 6.53 5.14
CA GLN A 144 -13.59 6.64 6.47
C GLN A 144 -15.04 6.17 6.51
N LYS A 145 -15.82 6.49 5.47
CA LYS A 145 -17.18 5.98 5.33
C LYS A 145 -17.19 4.45 5.21
N ASN A 146 -16.34 3.88 4.36
CA ASN A 146 -16.26 2.43 4.14
C ASN A 146 -15.86 1.65 5.41
N LEU A 147 -15.07 2.24 6.31
CA LEU A 147 -14.70 1.63 7.60
C LEU A 147 -15.84 1.62 8.62
N SER A 148 -16.85 2.47 8.43
CA SER A 148 -18.01 2.58 9.33
C SER A 148 -19.25 1.78 8.89
N GLU A 149 -19.15 1.11 7.73
CA GLU A 149 -20.19 0.25 7.14
C GLU A 149 -19.99 -1.23 7.50
#